data_AF-A0AAF0XL32-F1
#
_entry.id   AF-A0AAF0XL32-F1
#
_cell.length_a   1.000
_cell.length_b   1.000
_cell.length_c   1.000
_cell.angle_alpha   90.00
_cell.angle_beta   90.00
_cell.angle_gamma   90.00
#
_symmetry.space_group_name_H-M   'P 1'
#
loop_
_entity.id
_entity.type
_entity.pdbx_description
1 polymer ?
#
loop_
_entity_poly.entity_id
_entity_poly.type
_entity_poly.pdbx_seq_one_letter_code
_entity_poly.pdbx_strand_id
1 'polypeptide(L)'
;MGIYGMVGIGKTTLAKALYNQLLLGSYTGTSFLANVREISGTTNGLVSLQQQLISDVLKSKKKVNVHHVDQGTKLIEARIYEHKQFESLVGPFAPGSVVIITTRDEEILDTIDVETRYRYRVNELDDAESLALFTRHAFGNDKPNNT
;
A
#
# COMPACT_ATOMS: atom_id res chain seq x y z
N MET A 1 -5.93 -0.75 6.91
CA MET A 1 -5.46 0.54 7.46
C MET A 1 -5.46 1.58 6.35
N GLY A 2 -5.99 2.76 6.61
CA GLY A 2 -5.98 3.89 5.67
C GLY A 2 -5.09 5.02 6.19
N ILE A 3 -4.13 5.46 5.38
CA ILE A 3 -3.28 6.63 5.64
C ILE A 3 -3.71 7.74 4.69
N TYR A 4 -4.10 8.90 5.24
CA TYR A 4 -4.64 10.00 4.45
C TYR A 4 -4.08 11.37 4.85
N GLY A 5 -4.34 12.40 4.05
CA GLY A 5 -3.78 13.74 4.22
C GLY A 5 -3.35 14.41 2.91
N MET A 6 -2.83 15.64 3.01
CA MET A 6 -2.50 16.49 1.86
C MET A 6 -1.47 15.90 0.90
N VAL A 7 -1.45 16.38 -0.35
CA VAL A 7 -0.40 16.01 -1.32
C VAL A 7 0.99 16.34 -0.77
N GLY A 8 1.99 15.50 -1.06
CA GLY A 8 3.38 15.76 -0.65
C GLY A 8 3.69 15.52 0.83
N ILE A 9 2.70 15.34 1.71
CA ILE A 9 2.89 15.23 3.18
C ILE A 9 3.63 13.95 3.64
N GLY A 10 4.00 13.04 2.74
CA GLY A 10 4.75 11.82 3.10
C GLY A 10 3.93 10.56 3.39
N LYS A 11 2.64 10.51 3.03
CA LYS A 11 1.80 9.29 3.16
C LYS A 11 2.44 8.02 2.60
N THR A 12 2.94 8.09 1.37
CA THR A 12 3.59 6.95 0.70
C THR A 12 4.89 6.56 1.40
N THR A 13 5.64 7.54 1.91
CA THR A 13 6.86 7.31 2.69
C THR A 13 6.53 6.55 3.98
N LEU A 14 5.50 6.98 4.72
CA LEU A 14 5.04 6.30 5.93
C LEU A 14 4.54 4.88 5.63
N ALA A 15 3.70 4.70 4.60
CA ALA A 15 3.22 3.39 4.21
C ALA A 15 4.36 2.44 3.79
N LYS A 16 5.38 2.97 3.10
CA LYS A 16 6.58 2.19 2.73
C LYS A 16 7.41 1.81 3.95
N ALA A 17 7.56 2.69 4.94
CA ALA A 17 8.25 2.38 6.19
C ALA A 17 7.53 1.26 6.96
N LEU A 18 6.19 1.35 7.09
CA LEU A 18 5.37 0.29 7.69
C LEU A 18 5.47 -1.02 6.91
N TYR A 19 5.34 -0.97 5.57
CA TYR A 19 5.51 -2.14 4.71
C TYR A 19 6.85 -2.84 4.97
N ASN A 20 7.95 -2.08 4.99
CA ASN A 20 9.28 -2.62 5.24
C ASN A 20 9.41 -3.24 6.65
N GLN A 21 8.74 -2.69 7.66
CA GLN A 21 8.69 -3.30 9.00
C GLN A 21 7.87 -4.60 8.99
N LEU A 22 6.73 -4.63 8.28
CA LEU A 22 5.90 -5.83 8.16
C LEU A 22 6.60 -6.95 7.40
N LEU A 23 7.51 -6.64 6.47
CA LEU A 23 8.35 -7.65 5.80
C LEU A 23 9.22 -8.46 6.76
N LEU A 24 9.51 -7.94 7.96
CA LEU A 24 10.23 -8.68 9.00
C LEU A 24 9.35 -9.75 9.69
N GLY A 25 8.03 -9.68 9.50
CA GLY A 25 7.06 -10.64 10.02
C GLY A 25 6.91 -11.89 9.14
N SER A 26 6.10 -12.85 9.61
CA SER A 26 5.84 -14.12 8.92
C SER A 26 4.66 -14.04 7.94
N TYR A 27 4.78 -13.23 6.88
CA TYR A 27 3.78 -13.19 5.80
C TYR A 27 4.11 -14.16 4.66
N THR A 28 3.10 -14.89 4.18
CA THR A 28 3.27 -15.86 3.08
C THR A 28 3.52 -15.18 1.74
N GLY A 29 2.96 -13.99 1.53
CA GLY A 29 3.15 -13.14 0.35
C GLY A 29 2.93 -11.67 0.66
N THR A 30 3.66 -10.78 -0.02
CA THR A 30 3.66 -9.33 0.22
C THR A 30 3.81 -8.59 -1.10
N SER A 31 3.07 -7.50 -1.29
CA SER A 31 3.16 -6.66 -2.50
C SER A 31 3.09 -5.18 -2.13
N PHE A 32 3.79 -4.34 -2.89
CA PHE A 32 3.71 -2.88 -2.79
C PHE A 32 3.35 -2.29 -4.16
N LEU A 33 2.10 -1.89 -4.31
CA LEU A 33 1.59 -1.25 -5.53
C LEU A 33 1.76 0.27 -5.41
N ALA A 34 2.79 0.82 -6.04
CA ALA A 34 3.01 2.27 -6.11
C ALA A 34 2.13 2.91 -7.19
N ASN A 35 1.82 4.20 -7.03
CA ASN A 35 1.25 5.02 -8.11
C ASN A 35 -0.06 4.48 -8.71
N VAL A 36 -0.88 3.79 -7.90
CA VAL A 36 -2.10 3.10 -8.34
C VAL A 36 -3.03 4.02 -9.13
N ARG A 37 -3.26 5.25 -8.66
CA ARG A 37 -4.11 6.23 -9.35
C ARG A 37 -3.62 6.51 -10.77
N GLU A 38 -2.31 6.76 -10.92
CA GLU A 38 -1.70 7.10 -12.21
C GLU A 38 -1.69 5.89 -13.16
N ILE A 39 -1.28 4.72 -12.65
CA ILE A 39 -1.21 3.49 -13.43
C ILE A 39 -2.60 3.06 -13.88
N SER A 40 -3.61 3.13 -13.01
CA SER A 40 -4.98 2.71 -13.32
C SER A 40 -5.61 3.46 -14.51
N GLY A 41 -5.19 4.70 -14.76
CA GLY A 41 -5.66 5.52 -15.89
C GLY A 41 -4.98 5.21 -17.23
N THR A 42 -3.98 4.32 -17.26
CA THR A 42 -3.28 3.93 -18.49
C THR A 42 -3.93 2.73 -19.18
N THR A 43 -3.64 2.54 -20.47
CA THR A 43 -4.07 1.34 -21.21
C THR A 43 -3.56 0.07 -20.51
N ASN A 44 -4.47 -0.82 -20.14
CA ASN A 44 -4.18 -2.05 -19.38
C ASN A 44 -3.59 -1.82 -17.97
N GLY A 45 -3.67 -0.61 -17.43
CA GLY A 45 -3.11 -0.25 -16.13
C GLY A 45 -3.62 -1.12 -14.98
N LEU A 46 -4.94 -1.27 -14.87
CA LEU A 46 -5.56 -2.16 -13.86
C LEU A 46 -5.12 -3.62 -14.01
N VAL A 47 -5.00 -4.11 -15.25
CA VAL A 47 -4.51 -5.46 -15.54
C VAL A 47 -3.05 -5.62 -15.06
N SER A 48 -2.21 -4.62 -15.30
CA SER A 48 -0.80 -4.64 -14.86
C SER A 48 -0.67 -4.67 -13.33
N LEU A 49 -1.51 -3.90 -12.62
CA LEU A 49 -1.56 -3.88 -11.16
C LEU A 49 -2.02 -5.23 -10.59
N GLN A 50 -3.04 -5.85 -11.19
CA GLN A 50 -3.49 -7.19 -10.80
C GLN A 50 -2.41 -8.24 -11.04
N GLN A 51 -1.73 -8.22 -12.19
CA GLN A 51 -0.63 -9.13 -12.49
C GLN A 51 0.51 -9.00 -11.48
N GLN A 52 0.90 -7.77 -11.13
CA GLN A 52 1.92 -7.52 -10.11
C GLN A 52 1.48 -8.09 -8.76
N LEU A 53 0.27 -7.75 -8.29
CA LEU A 53 -0.25 -8.22 -7.00
C LEU A 53 -0.25 -9.75 -6.92
N ILE A 54 -0.74 -10.43 -7.95
CA ILE A 54 -0.78 -11.90 -8.00
C ILE A 54 0.64 -12.47 -8.00
N SER A 55 1.55 -11.89 -8.80
CA SER A 55 2.95 -12.35 -8.89
C SER A 55 3.67 -12.23 -7.55
N ASP A 56 3.55 -11.06 -6.90
CA ASP A 56 4.20 -10.73 -5.63
C ASP A 56 3.70 -11.61 -4.49
N VAL A 57 2.37 -11.77 -4.37
CA VAL A 57 1.76 -12.54 -3.27
C VAL A 57 1.95 -14.04 -3.44
N LEU A 58 1.83 -14.56 -4.67
CA LEU A 58 1.97 -16.01 -4.91
C LEU A 58 3.43 -16.46 -4.98
N LYS A 59 4.41 -15.53 -4.98
CA LYS A 59 5.83 -15.82 -5.21
C LYS A 59 6.05 -16.70 -6.46
N SER A 60 5.16 -16.60 -7.43
CA SER A 60 5.16 -17.45 -8.62
C SER A 60 6.30 -17.02 -9.54
N LYS A 61 7.21 -17.95 -9.85
CA LYS A 61 8.23 -17.73 -10.89
C LYS A 61 7.63 -17.70 -12.31
N LYS A 62 6.39 -18.15 -12.47
CA LYS A 62 5.69 -18.15 -13.76
C LYS A 62 4.92 -16.85 -13.93
N LYS A 63 5.04 -16.23 -15.10
CA LYS A 63 4.23 -15.07 -15.50
C LYS A 63 2.75 -15.40 -15.34
N VAL A 64 2.05 -14.57 -14.57
CA VAL A 64 0.60 -14.59 -14.45
C VAL A 64 0.04 -13.83 -15.64
N ASN A 65 -0.67 -14.53 -16.53
CA ASN A 65 -1.31 -13.91 -17.67
C ASN A 65 -2.75 -13.56 -17.32
N VAL A 66 -2.98 -12.28 -16.99
CA VAL A 66 -4.32 -11.69 -16.89
C VAL A 66 -4.60 -10.95 -18.19
N HIS A 67 -5.68 -11.30 -18.89
CA HIS A 67 -6.05 -10.67 -20.16
C HIS A 67 -7.00 -9.49 -19.96
N HIS A 68 -7.87 -9.54 -18.94
CA HIS A 68 -8.82 -8.48 -18.61
C HIS A 68 -9.07 -8.41 -17.09
N VAL A 69 -9.58 -7.27 -16.61
CA VAL A 69 -9.73 -6.96 -15.18
C VAL A 69 -10.56 -8.01 -14.44
N ASP A 70 -11.69 -8.44 -15.01
CA ASP A 70 -12.57 -9.43 -14.37
C ASP A 70 -11.88 -10.79 -14.18
N GLN A 71 -11.02 -11.18 -15.12
CA GLN A 71 -10.23 -12.40 -15.00
C GLN A 71 -9.23 -12.27 -13.86
N GLY A 72 -8.55 -11.13 -13.75
CA GLY A 72 -7.60 -10.85 -12.67
C GLY A 72 -8.28 -10.83 -11.30
N THR A 73 -9.46 -10.22 -11.20
CA THR A 73 -10.27 -10.20 -9.98
C THR A 73 -10.63 -11.61 -9.53
N LYS A 74 -11.17 -12.44 -10.45
CA LYS A 74 -11.51 -13.84 -10.15
C LYS A 74 -10.29 -14.66 -9.72
N LEU A 75 -9.11 -14.40 -10.31
CA LEU A 75 -7.87 -15.08 -9.93
C LEU A 75 -7.40 -14.67 -8.53
N ILE A 76 -7.47 -13.38 -8.21
CA ILE A 76 -7.15 -12.86 -6.88
C ILE A 76 -8.09 -13.48 -5.86
N GLU A 77 -9.40 -13.42 -6.10
CA GLU A 77 -10.42 -14.02 -5.22
C GLU A 77 -10.16 -15.50 -5.03
N ALA A 78 -10.11 -16.31 -6.11
CA ALA A 78 -9.96 -17.75 -6.03
C ALA A 78 -8.71 -18.19 -5.23
N ARG A 79 -7.60 -17.46 -5.33
CA ARG A 79 -6.33 -17.82 -4.66
C ARG A 79 -6.31 -17.39 -3.21
N ILE A 80 -7.07 -16.37 -2.85
CA ILE A 80 -7.27 -16.02 -1.46
C ILE A 80 -8.28 -16.99 -0.80
N TYR A 81 -9.25 -17.51 -1.56
CA TYR A 81 -10.17 -18.55 -1.10
C TYR A 81 -9.55 -19.97 -1.05
N GLU A 82 -8.60 -20.33 -1.91
CA GLU A 82 -7.95 -21.66 -1.88
C GLU A 82 -7.17 -21.95 -0.58
N HIS A 83 -6.76 -20.91 0.15
CA HIS A 83 -6.16 -21.06 1.48
C HIS A 83 -7.19 -21.08 2.62
N LYS A 84 -8.50 -21.05 2.33
CA LYS A 84 -9.57 -21.23 3.32
C LYS A 84 -10.07 -22.68 3.32
N GLN A 85 -9.89 -23.35 4.44
CA GLN A 85 -10.74 -24.48 4.84
C GLN A 85 -12.00 -24.06 5.62
N PHE A 86 -12.27 -22.75 5.80
CA PHE A 86 -13.45 -22.32 6.55
C PHE A 86 -14.14 -21.08 5.96
N GLU A 87 -15.47 -21.18 5.99
CA GLU A 87 -16.44 -20.18 5.59
C GLU A 87 -16.39 -18.90 6.44
N SER A 88 -17.00 -17.87 5.85
CA SER A 88 -17.50 -16.63 6.46
C SER A 88 -16.58 -15.40 6.45
N LEU A 89 -17.18 -14.35 5.87
CA LEU A 89 -17.06 -12.91 6.14
C LEU A 89 -15.70 -12.42 6.65
N VAL A 90 -14.85 -11.89 5.76
CA VAL A 90 -14.14 -10.59 5.88
C VAL A 90 -13.36 -10.42 4.57
N GLY A 91 -13.85 -9.54 3.69
CA GLY A 91 -13.15 -9.05 2.49
C GLY A 91 -12.64 -10.12 1.50
N PRO A 92 -11.98 -9.70 0.40
CA PRO A 92 -11.35 -10.62 -0.53
C PRO A 92 -10.07 -11.25 0.04
N PHE A 93 -9.62 -10.91 1.26
CA PHE A 93 -8.34 -11.34 1.82
C PHE A 93 -8.47 -12.44 2.89
N ALA A 94 -7.42 -13.26 3.08
CA ALA A 94 -7.41 -14.31 4.11
C ALA A 94 -7.32 -13.69 5.52
N PRO A 95 -7.87 -14.33 6.57
CA PRO A 95 -7.69 -13.87 7.95
C PRO A 95 -6.21 -13.60 8.27
N GLY A 96 -5.93 -12.48 8.94
CA GLY A 96 -4.56 -12.03 9.24
C GLY A 96 -3.84 -11.28 8.11
N SER A 97 -4.44 -11.17 6.92
CA SER A 97 -3.91 -10.31 5.86
C SER A 97 -3.99 -8.83 6.27
N VAL A 98 -2.96 -8.06 5.91
CA VAL A 98 -2.89 -6.63 6.20
C VAL A 98 -2.88 -5.85 4.88
N VAL A 99 -3.86 -4.96 4.71
CA VAL A 99 -3.93 -4.02 3.58
C VAL A 99 -3.71 -2.61 4.10
N ILE A 100 -2.72 -1.91 3.54
CA ILE A 100 -2.40 -0.51 3.83
C ILE A 100 -2.70 0.31 2.57
N ILE A 101 -3.54 1.32 2.73
CA ILE A 101 -3.98 2.19 1.63
C ILE A 101 -3.50 3.60 1.92
N THR A 102 -2.97 4.26 0.90
CA THR A 102 -2.68 5.71 0.97
C THR A 102 -3.62 6.46 0.05
N THR A 103 -4.22 7.54 0.54
CA THR A 103 -5.16 8.37 -0.24
C THR A 103 -5.02 9.84 0.16
N ARG A 104 -5.37 10.77 -0.73
CA ARG A 104 -5.52 12.19 -0.35
C ARG A 104 -6.89 12.48 0.23
N ASP A 105 -7.85 11.64 -0.13
CA ASP A 105 -9.27 11.80 0.11
C ASP A 105 -9.72 10.83 1.19
N GLU A 106 -10.20 11.37 2.31
CA GLU A 106 -10.71 10.58 3.43
C GLU A 106 -11.99 9.84 3.07
N GLU A 107 -12.83 10.41 2.20
CA GLU A 107 -14.12 9.80 1.81
C GLU A 107 -13.90 8.47 1.08
N ILE A 108 -12.78 8.32 0.36
CA ILE A 108 -12.41 7.03 -0.23
C ILE A 108 -12.33 5.96 0.86
N LEU A 109 -11.84 6.26 2.07
CA LEU A 109 -11.76 5.28 3.16
C LEU A 109 -13.13 4.87 3.70
N ASP A 110 -14.13 5.74 3.58
CA ASP A 110 -15.54 5.41 3.85
C ASP A 110 -16.08 4.46 2.79
N THR A 111 -15.81 4.72 1.50
CA THR A 111 -16.33 3.87 0.41
C THR A 111 -15.85 2.42 0.43
N ILE A 112 -14.73 2.15 1.12
CA ILE A 112 -14.16 0.80 1.28
C ILE A 112 -14.22 0.31 2.74
N ASP A 113 -15.08 0.92 3.55
CA ASP A 113 -15.41 0.50 4.93
C ASP A 113 -14.20 0.34 5.86
N VAL A 114 -13.20 1.23 5.75
CA VAL A 114 -12.08 1.22 6.71
C VAL A 114 -12.58 1.79 8.04
N GLU A 115 -12.59 1.00 9.11
CA GLU A 115 -13.01 1.49 10.42
C GLU A 115 -12.16 2.69 10.90
N THR A 116 -12.78 3.65 11.59
CA THR A 116 -12.14 4.90 12.05
C THR A 116 -10.85 4.66 12.84
N ARG A 117 -10.80 3.62 13.69
CA ARG A 117 -9.59 3.26 14.47
C ARG A 117 -8.40 2.81 13.62
N TYR A 118 -8.63 2.44 12.36
CA TYR A 118 -7.59 2.05 11.41
C TYR A 118 -7.29 3.14 10.38
N ARG A 119 -7.75 4.37 10.62
CA ARG A 119 -7.45 5.55 9.81
C ARG A 119 -6.40 6.41 10.51
N TYR A 120 -5.44 6.89 9.73
CA TYR A 120 -4.36 7.74 10.20
C TYR A 120 -4.19 8.94 9.28
N ARG A 121 -4.46 10.14 9.79
CA ARG A 121 -4.16 11.39 9.10
C ARG A 121 -2.69 11.73 9.33
N VAL A 122 -1.93 11.86 8.24
CA VAL A 122 -0.55 12.33 8.32
C VAL A 122 -0.57 13.83 8.59
N ASN A 123 0.01 14.21 9.72
CA ASN A 123 0.14 15.61 10.12
C ASN A 123 1.42 16.21 9.51
N GLU A 124 1.47 17.54 9.53
CA GLU A 124 2.68 18.29 9.23
C GLU A 124 3.75 17.99 10.29
N LEU A 125 5.00 18.03 9.85
CA LEU A 125 6.15 18.01 10.73
C LEU A 125 6.19 19.31 11.53
N ASP A 126 6.61 19.24 12.79
CA ASP A 126 6.88 20.48 13.53
C ASP A 126 8.11 21.22 12.97
N ASP A 127 8.37 22.42 13.49
CA ASP A 127 9.48 23.26 13.00
C ASP A 127 10.85 22.57 13.16
N ALA A 128 11.04 21.80 14.23
CA ALA A 128 12.29 21.11 14.50
C ALA A 128 12.47 19.91 13.56
N GLU A 129 11.42 19.10 13.39
CA GLU A 129 11.38 17.98 12.46
C GLU A 129 11.56 18.45 11.00
N SER A 130 10.90 19.54 10.62
CA SER A 130 11.00 20.17 9.30
C SER A 130 12.41 20.68 9.03
N LEU A 131 13.02 21.38 10.01
CA LEU A 131 14.39 21.86 9.90
C LEU A 131 15.38 20.70 9.80
N ALA A 132 15.20 19.63 10.59
CA ALA A 132 16.04 18.45 10.52
C ALA A 132 15.93 17.77 9.15
N LEU A 133 14.71 17.59 8.65
CA LEU A 133 14.48 17.00 7.33
C LEU A 133 15.13 17.84 6.22
N PHE A 134 14.95 19.16 6.26
CA PHE A 134 15.56 20.10 5.32
C PHE A 134 17.07 20.02 5.37
N THR A 135 17.66 20.10 6.57
CA THR A 135 19.10 20.08 6.77
C THR A 135 19.72 18.79 6.24
N ARG A 136 19.08 17.65 6.52
CA ARG A 136 19.53 16.34 6.02
C ARG A 136 19.51 16.27 4.50
N HIS A 137 18.50 16.84 3.84
CA HIS A 137 18.40 16.82 2.38
C HIS A 137 19.32 17.84 1.70
N ALA A 138 19.50 19.03 2.28
CA ALA A 138 20.29 20.11 1.70
C ALA A 138 21.80 19.94 1.96
N PHE A 139 22.19 19.44 3.13
CA PHE A 139 23.58 19.39 3.59
C PHE A 139 24.10 17.98 3.86
N GLY A 140 23.25 16.95 3.79
CA GLY A 140 23.64 15.55 4.03
C GLY A 140 23.84 15.17 5.50
N ASN A 141 23.62 16.09 6.44
CA ASN A 141 23.78 15.90 7.88
C ASN A 141 22.55 16.41 8.63
N ASP A 142 22.33 15.93 9.86
CA ASP A 142 21.20 16.37 10.69
C ASP A 142 21.40 17.76 11.33
N LYS A 143 22.57 18.38 11.14
CA LYS A 143 22.88 19.74 11.61
C LYS A 143 23.62 20.52 10.52
N PRO A 144 23.31 21.82 10.32
CA PRO A 144 24.12 22.66 9.46
C PRO A 144 25.52 22.78 10.06
N ASN A 145 26.55 22.65 9.24
CA ASN A 145 27.91 22.92 9.68
C ASN A 145 27.99 24.42 10.00
N ASN A 146 28.33 24.75 11.26
CA ASN A 146 28.68 26.12 11.62
C ASN A 146 30.00 26.47 10.89
N THR A 147 29.89 27.05 9.70
CA THR A 147 30.99 27.70 8.98
C THR A 147 31.09 29.15 9.37
#